data_AF-A0A662JBT7-F1
#
_entry.id   AF-A0A662JBT7-F1
#
_cell.length_a   1.000
_cell.length_b   1.000
_cell.length_c   1.000
_cell.angle_alpha   90.00
_cell.angle_beta   90.00
_cell.angle_gamma   90.00
#
_symmetry.space_group_name_H-M   'P 1'
#
loop_
_entity.id
_entity.type
_entity.pdbx_description
1 polymer ?
#
loop_
_entity_poly.entity_id
_entity_poly.type
_entity_poly.pdbx_seq_one_letter_code
_entity_poly.pdbx_strand_id
1 'polypeptide(L)'
;ITCGNTIALFMELHEEGILTHDELEGLDLHFGNADAMVEMVHRIARRQGKLGELGALGEELAAKRIGRGAENYITTIKGLGTIGTDPRVAKGFGFGFVVASRGSDHLRAHPVFEMIRYPPGVAEELFGAKEAGELSKYEGKVRLVYFHENMAAVTDSMGTCRFMHASFYAEYPVPEILAKYVKRKGPVHSIKYHEWLSAATGLNFTYEDLMRTGERIVNLERALNVRFGIRREHDTLPKRFLNQPVPTGPYKGTVFTKEMLDKMLDEYYDLRGWERETGLPYKEKLLELGMKDVAEDLERRGLVATKIKAEAKE
;
A
#
# COMPACT_ATOMS: atom_id res chain seq x y z
N ILE A 1 -13.63 -5.78 -5.19
CA ILE A 1 -12.88 -4.53 -5.46
C ILE A 1 -12.67 -4.39 -6.97
N THR A 2 -11.73 -5.12 -7.58
CA THR A 2 -11.37 -4.96 -9.00
C THR A 2 -12.53 -5.03 -9.99
N CYS A 3 -13.50 -5.93 -9.79
CA CYS A 3 -14.70 -5.98 -10.64
C CYS A 3 -15.48 -4.66 -10.64
N GLY A 4 -15.73 -4.08 -9.45
CA GLY A 4 -16.41 -2.80 -9.31
C GLY A 4 -15.64 -1.66 -9.97
N ASN A 5 -14.33 -1.58 -9.76
CA ASN A 5 -13.51 -0.55 -10.40
C ASN A 5 -13.47 -0.68 -11.93
N THR A 6 -13.45 -1.92 -12.45
CA THR A 6 -13.46 -2.16 -13.90
C THR A 6 -14.79 -1.73 -14.52
N ILE A 7 -15.90 -1.98 -13.85
CA ILE A 7 -17.22 -1.49 -14.27
C ILE A 7 -17.28 0.03 -14.19
N ALA A 8 -16.77 0.63 -13.10
CA ALA A 8 -16.69 2.08 -12.95
C ALA A 8 -15.84 2.74 -14.04
N LEU A 9 -14.72 2.13 -14.44
CA LEU A 9 -13.93 2.56 -15.57
C LEU A 9 -14.77 2.58 -16.85
N PHE A 10 -15.54 1.52 -17.14
CA PHE A 10 -16.36 1.49 -18.35
C PHE A 10 -17.51 2.50 -18.34
N MET A 11 -18.14 2.72 -17.18
CA MET A 11 -19.14 3.78 -17.00
C MET A 11 -18.52 5.16 -17.29
N GLU A 12 -17.36 5.46 -16.70
CA GLU A 12 -16.71 6.75 -16.89
C GLU A 12 -16.25 6.94 -18.35
N LEU A 13 -15.66 5.92 -18.98
CA LEU A 13 -15.29 5.97 -20.39
C LEU A 13 -16.50 6.14 -21.32
N HIS A 14 -17.67 5.65 -20.93
CA HIS A 14 -18.90 5.87 -21.69
C HIS A 14 -19.39 7.31 -21.57
N GLU A 15 -19.46 7.84 -20.34
CA GLU A 15 -19.88 9.23 -20.10
C GLU A 15 -18.95 10.26 -20.75
N GLU A 16 -17.66 9.94 -20.85
CA GLU A 16 -16.65 10.75 -21.54
C GLU A 16 -16.65 10.54 -23.07
N GLY A 17 -17.55 9.69 -23.59
CA GLY A 17 -17.69 9.41 -25.02
C GLY A 17 -16.56 8.58 -25.64
N ILE A 18 -15.68 7.99 -24.83
CA ILE A 18 -14.59 7.12 -25.28
C ILE A 18 -15.14 5.76 -25.71
N LEU A 19 -16.09 5.20 -24.94
CA LEU A 19 -16.85 4.00 -25.34
C LEU A 19 -18.22 4.40 -25.91
N THR A 20 -18.48 3.98 -27.14
CA THR A 20 -19.78 4.26 -27.79
C THR A 20 -20.86 3.26 -27.33
N HIS A 21 -22.13 3.62 -27.52
CA HIS A 21 -23.25 2.74 -27.20
C HIS A 21 -23.19 1.39 -27.94
N ASP A 22 -22.71 1.39 -29.20
CA ASP A 22 -22.49 0.17 -29.97
C ASP A 22 -21.39 -0.72 -29.37
N GLU A 23 -20.30 -0.10 -28.88
CA GLU A 23 -19.24 -0.84 -28.18
C GLU A 23 -19.70 -1.39 -26.82
N LEU A 24 -20.77 -0.83 -26.25
CA LEU A 24 -21.44 -1.34 -25.06
C LEU A 24 -22.45 -2.46 -25.36
N GLU A 25 -22.61 -2.86 -26.63
CA GLU A 25 -23.55 -3.90 -27.06
C GLU A 25 -24.99 -3.58 -26.61
N GLY A 26 -25.38 -2.30 -26.69
CA GLY A 26 -26.71 -1.80 -26.33
C GLY A 26 -26.97 -1.68 -24.83
N LEU A 27 -25.97 -1.93 -23.98
CA LEU A 27 -26.09 -1.76 -22.54
C LEU A 27 -26.02 -0.27 -22.18
N ASP A 28 -27.00 0.22 -21.43
CA ASP A 28 -27.00 1.58 -20.89
C ASP A 28 -26.11 1.70 -19.64
N LEU A 29 -24.80 1.75 -19.87
CA LEU A 29 -23.77 1.67 -18.82
C LEU A 29 -23.34 3.08 -18.34
N HIS A 30 -24.24 3.81 -17.68
CA HIS A 30 -23.94 5.10 -17.02
C HIS A 30 -23.88 4.97 -15.48
N PHE A 31 -23.23 5.91 -14.81
CA PHE A 31 -23.21 5.91 -13.34
C PHE A 31 -24.61 6.08 -12.76
N GLY A 32 -24.98 5.17 -11.84
CA GLY A 32 -26.31 5.15 -11.23
C GLY A 32 -27.26 4.10 -11.82
N ASN A 33 -26.92 3.47 -12.95
CA ASN A 33 -27.70 2.35 -13.49
C ASN A 33 -27.32 1.03 -12.80
N ALA A 34 -28.11 0.64 -11.80
CA ALA A 34 -27.88 -0.57 -11.02
C ALA A 34 -28.05 -1.86 -11.84
N ASP A 35 -29.02 -1.90 -12.76
CA ASP A 35 -29.30 -3.09 -13.57
C ASP A 35 -28.15 -3.35 -14.55
N ALA A 36 -27.64 -2.30 -15.20
CA ALA A 36 -26.47 -2.41 -16.09
C ALA A 36 -25.20 -2.85 -15.34
N MET A 37 -25.00 -2.37 -14.11
CA MET A 37 -23.90 -2.80 -13.26
C MET A 37 -23.97 -4.30 -12.93
N VAL A 38 -25.16 -4.80 -12.54
CA VAL A 38 -25.36 -6.23 -12.22
C VAL A 38 -25.18 -7.10 -13.46
N GLU A 39 -25.71 -6.67 -14.60
CA GLU A 39 -25.50 -7.36 -15.88
C GLU A 39 -24.01 -7.43 -16.24
N MET A 40 -23.24 -6.36 -16.02
CA MET A 40 -21.79 -6.39 -16.24
C MET A 40 -21.08 -7.42 -15.37
N VAL A 41 -21.49 -7.63 -14.12
CA VAL A 41 -20.92 -8.70 -13.28
C VAL A 41 -21.12 -10.07 -13.93
N HIS A 42 -22.31 -10.32 -14.47
CA HIS A 42 -22.64 -11.56 -15.18
C HIS A 42 -21.83 -11.73 -16.47
N ARG A 43 -21.70 -10.66 -17.28
CA ARG A 43 -20.91 -10.68 -18.51
C ARG A 43 -19.43 -10.93 -18.24
N ILE A 44 -18.86 -10.26 -17.24
CA ILE A 44 -17.46 -10.44 -16.83
C ILE A 44 -17.22 -11.88 -16.37
N ALA A 45 -18.08 -12.39 -15.48
CA ALA A 45 -17.93 -13.73 -14.92
C ALA A 45 -17.97 -14.84 -15.99
N ARG A 46 -18.75 -14.62 -17.06
CA ARG A 46 -18.92 -15.57 -18.17
C ARG A 46 -18.08 -15.24 -19.40
N ARG A 47 -17.29 -14.17 -19.37
CA ARG A 47 -16.60 -13.61 -20.55
C ARG A 47 -17.54 -13.41 -21.75
N GLN A 48 -18.77 -12.95 -21.48
CA GLN A 48 -19.82 -12.85 -22.48
C GLN A 48 -19.75 -11.51 -23.21
N GLY A 49 -19.67 -11.56 -24.54
CA GLY A 49 -19.61 -10.38 -25.39
C GLY A 49 -18.29 -9.63 -25.26
N LYS A 50 -18.17 -8.53 -26.01
CA LYS A 50 -16.96 -7.69 -26.03
C LYS A 50 -16.68 -7.10 -24.64
N LEU A 51 -17.72 -6.67 -23.92
CA LEU A 51 -17.58 -6.10 -22.59
C LEU A 51 -17.17 -7.13 -21.54
N GLY A 52 -17.72 -8.34 -21.58
CA GLY A 52 -17.34 -9.41 -20.66
C GLY A 52 -15.88 -9.82 -20.83
N GLU A 53 -15.42 -9.95 -22.07
CA GLU A 53 -14.01 -10.26 -22.37
C GLU A 53 -13.06 -9.14 -21.92
N LEU A 54 -13.39 -7.87 -22.18
CA LEU A 54 -12.60 -6.74 -21.71
C LEU A 54 -12.56 -6.67 -20.18
N GLY A 55 -13.72 -6.73 -19.54
CA GLY A 55 -13.81 -6.58 -18.08
C GLY A 55 -13.15 -7.73 -17.31
N ALA A 56 -13.09 -8.93 -17.90
CA ALA A 56 -12.39 -10.07 -17.32
C ALA A 56 -10.85 -9.94 -17.35
N LEU A 57 -10.29 -8.91 -18.00
CA LEU A 57 -8.86 -8.56 -17.94
C LEU A 57 -8.52 -7.64 -16.76
N GLY A 58 -9.52 -7.00 -16.13
CA GLY A 58 -9.34 -5.93 -15.16
C GLY A 58 -8.98 -4.58 -15.78
N GLU A 59 -8.98 -3.52 -14.96
CA GLU A 59 -8.84 -2.11 -15.39
C GLU A 59 -7.64 -1.86 -16.32
N GLU A 60 -6.43 -2.23 -15.92
CA GLU A 60 -5.19 -1.81 -16.61
C GLU A 60 -5.08 -2.41 -18.02
N LEU A 61 -5.34 -3.71 -18.15
CA LEU A 61 -5.30 -4.40 -19.43
C LEU A 61 -6.52 -4.06 -20.31
N ALA A 62 -7.70 -3.86 -19.70
CA ALA A 62 -8.87 -3.41 -20.43
C ALA A 62 -8.66 -2.01 -21.02
N ALA A 63 -8.16 -1.06 -20.22
CA ALA A 63 -7.86 0.29 -20.67
C ALA A 63 -6.83 0.29 -21.82
N LYS A 64 -5.74 -0.48 -21.67
CA LYS A 64 -4.72 -0.63 -22.73
C LYS A 64 -5.30 -1.19 -24.03
N ARG A 65 -6.27 -2.11 -23.94
CA ARG A 65 -6.91 -2.72 -25.12
C ARG A 65 -7.95 -1.80 -25.77
N ILE A 66 -8.63 -0.97 -24.96
CA ILE A 66 -9.55 0.07 -25.45
C ILE A 66 -8.77 1.20 -26.14
N GLY A 67 -7.59 1.54 -25.63
CA GLY A 67 -6.78 2.65 -26.11
C GLY A 67 -7.50 3.99 -25.95
N ARG A 68 -7.27 4.92 -26.89
CA ARG A 68 -7.95 6.24 -26.92
C ARG A 68 -7.78 7.06 -25.63
N GLY A 69 -6.70 6.83 -24.89
CA GLY A 69 -6.42 7.53 -23.63
C GLY A 69 -7.17 6.99 -22.42
N ALA A 70 -7.84 5.83 -22.54
CA ALA A 70 -8.52 5.16 -21.43
C ALA A 70 -7.59 4.89 -20.23
N GLU A 71 -6.29 4.74 -20.47
CA GLU A 71 -5.26 4.56 -19.44
C GLU A 71 -5.14 5.76 -18.50
N ASN A 72 -5.64 6.94 -18.87
CA ASN A 72 -5.66 8.10 -17.96
C ASN A 72 -6.76 8.02 -16.90
N TYR A 73 -7.70 7.08 -17.04
CA TYR A 73 -8.87 6.92 -16.16
C TYR A 73 -8.72 5.78 -15.15
N ILE A 74 -7.68 4.95 -15.28
CA ILE A 74 -7.45 3.82 -14.37
C ILE A 74 -7.07 4.29 -12.98
N THR A 75 -7.40 3.47 -11.99
CA THR A 75 -7.01 3.70 -10.60
C THR A 75 -6.06 2.62 -10.08
N THR A 76 -5.44 1.82 -10.96
CA THR A 76 -4.58 0.70 -10.57
C THR A 76 -3.21 1.13 -10.09
N ILE A 77 -2.63 0.39 -9.15
CA ILE A 77 -1.22 0.50 -8.78
C ILE A 77 -0.63 -0.90 -8.90
N LYS A 78 0.40 -1.05 -9.74
CA LYS A 78 1.00 -2.34 -10.13
C LYS A 78 -0.05 -3.37 -10.60
N GLY A 79 -1.01 -2.97 -11.43
CA GLY A 79 -2.06 -3.86 -11.93
C GLY A 79 -3.25 -4.11 -11.00
N LEU A 80 -3.18 -3.74 -9.71
CA LEU A 80 -4.26 -3.98 -8.77
C LEU A 80 -5.13 -2.73 -8.59
N GLY A 81 -6.45 -2.88 -8.75
CA GLY A 81 -7.43 -1.82 -8.57
C GLY A 81 -7.48 -1.29 -7.14
N THR A 82 -7.57 0.03 -6.99
CA THR A 82 -7.58 0.70 -5.69
C THR A 82 -8.91 0.51 -4.95
N ILE A 83 -8.87 0.53 -3.61
CA ILE A 83 -10.07 0.46 -2.78
C ILE A 83 -10.75 1.83 -2.62
N GLY A 84 -11.88 1.89 -1.92
CA GLY A 84 -12.63 3.13 -1.61
C GLY A 84 -11.94 4.07 -0.61
N THR A 85 -10.65 4.36 -0.78
CA THR A 85 -9.89 5.34 0.01
C THR A 85 -9.06 6.18 -0.93
N ASP A 86 -9.33 7.49 -0.97
CA ASP A 86 -8.72 8.40 -1.94
C ASP A 86 -7.31 8.84 -1.49
N PRO A 87 -6.23 8.47 -2.23
CA PRO A 87 -4.85 8.86 -1.91
C PRO A 87 -4.62 10.37 -1.88
N ARG A 88 -5.44 11.15 -2.60
CA ARG A 88 -5.33 12.62 -2.59
C ARG A 88 -5.63 13.20 -1.22
N VAL A 89 -6.40 12.48 -0.41
CA VAL A 89 -6.73 12.85 0.96
C VAL A 89 -5.97 12.01 1.96
N ALA A 90 -6.14 10.68 1.94
CA ALA A 90 -5.57 9.76 2.91
C ALA A 90 -4.11 9.46 2.57
N LYS A 91 -3.18 10.25 3.11
CA LYS A 91 -1.76 10.20 2.69
C LYS A 91 -1.05 8.93 3.15
N GLY A 92 -1.36 8.43 4.34
CA GLY A 92 -0.84 7.16 4.84
C GLY A 92 -1.31 6.00 3.97
N PHE A 93 -2.63 5.88 3.75
CA PHE A 93 -3.18 4.83 2.88
C PHE A 93 -2.63 4.94 1.45
N GLY A 94 -2.64 6.15 0.89
CA GLY A 94 -2.12 6.42 -0.46
C GLY A 94 -0.68 5.99 -0.62
N PHE A 95 0.20 6.33 0.32
CA PHE A 95 1.58 5.89 0.30
C PHE A 95 1.73 4.38 0.55
N GLY A 96 0.90 3.80 1.42
CA GLY A 96 0.83 2.35 1.60
C GLY A 96 0.52 1.60 0.31
N PHE A 97 -0.39 2.12 -0.52
CA PHE A 97 -0.71 1.52 -1.83
C PHE A 97 0.48 1.55 -2.79
N VAL A 98 1.22 2.66 -2.78
CA VAL A 98 2.39 2.88 -3.63
C VAL A 98 3.45 1.82 -3.37
N VAL A 99 3.79 1.56 -2.12
CA VAL A 99 4.92 0.69 -1.75
C VAL A 99 4.53 -0.78 -1.54
N ALA A 100 3.23 -1.07 -1.42
CA ALA A 100 2.73 -2.42 -1.23
C ALA A 100 3.27 -3.38 -2.29
N SER A 101 3.64 -4.58 -1.82
CA SER A 101 4.28 -5.62 -2.63
C SER A 101 3.36 -6.20 -3.70
N ARG A 102 2.04 -6.14 -3.52
CA ARG A 102 1.06 -6.76 -4.43
C ARG A 102 0.13 -5.76 -5.13
N GLY A 103 0.54 -4.51 -5.24
CA GLY A 103 -0.27 -3.42 -5.79
C GLY A 103 -1.16 -2.75 -4.74
N SER A 104 -2.22 -2.03 -5.16
CA SER A 104 -3.09 -1.19 -4.32
C SER A 104 -3.91 -1.93 -3.24
N ASP A 105 -3.21 -2.56 -2.29
CA ASP A 105 -3.80 -3.30 -1.19
C ASP A 105 -3.64 -2.56 0.13
N HIS A 106 -4.76 -2.02 0.59
CA HIS A 106 -4.87 -1.38 1.89
C HIS A 106 -4.59 -2.27 3.09
N LEU A 107 -4.64 -3.60 2.98
CA LEU A 107 -4.31 -4.50 4.08
C LEU A 107 -2.81 -4.71 4.23
N ARG A 108 -1.99 -4.35 3.22
CA ARG A 108 -0.55 -4.57 3.30
C ARG A 108 0.11 -3.71 4.39
N ALA A 109 -0.28 -2.45 4.49
CA ALA A 109 0.07 -1.58 5.60
C ALA A 109 -1.13 -1.42 6.55
N HIS A 110 -2.30 -1.03 6.03
CA HIS A 110 -3.48 -0.70 6.83
C HIS A 110 -3.23 0.38 7.89
N PRO A 111 -2.76 1.59 7.49
CA PRO A 111 -2.37 2.67 8.41
C PRO A 111 -3.60 3.41 9.00
N VAL A 112 -4.52 2.67 9.63
CA VAL A 112 -5.79 3.16 10.20
C VAL A 112 -5.58 4.19 11.32
N PHE A 113 -4.35 4.39 11.78
CA PHE A 113 -3.99 5.41 12.76
C PHE A 113 -4.44 6.80 12.29
N GLU A 114 -4.48 7.06 10.98
CA GLU A 114 -4.98 8.32 10.43
C GLU A 114 -6.51 8.45 10.38
N MET A 115 -7.22 7.36 10.64
CA MET A 115 -8.68 7.30 10.76
C MET A 115 -9.14 7.30 12.22
N ILE A 116 -8.22 7.08 13.17
CA ILE A 116 -8.52 7.04 14.60
C ILE A 116 -7.88 8.25 15.28
N ARG A 117 -8.69 9.00 16.04
CA ARG A 117 -8.23 10.23 16.70
C ARG A 117 -7.43 9.94 17.97
N TYR A 118 -6.20 9.46 17.81
CA TYR A 118 -5.24 9.33 18.91
C TYR A 118 -4.73 10.70 19.39
N PRO A 119 -4.35 10.85 20.67
CA PRO A 119 -3.66 12.05 21.14
C PRO A 119 -2.39 12.30 20.30
N PRO A 120 -2.10 13.55 19.88
CA PRO A 120 -0.98 13.84 18.97
C PRO A 120 0.39 13.36 19.46
N GLY A 121 0.60 13.34 20.78
CA GLY A 121 1.84 12.83 21.37
C GLY A 121 2.08 11.33 21.14
N VAL A 122 1.02 10.52 20.98
CA VAL A 122 1.15 9.10 20.62
C VAL A 122 1.73 8.97 19.20
N ALA A 123 1.24 9.81 18.28
CA ALA A 123 1.71 9.86 16.90
C ALA A 123 3.18 10.29 16.82
N GLU A 124 3.55 11.31 17.61
CA GLU A 124 4.93 11.81 17.71
C GLU A 124 5.89 10.75 18.25
N GLU A 125 5.50 10.02 19.31
CA GLU A 125 6.34 8.97 19.91
C GLU A 125 6.51 7.76 18.98
N LEU A 126 5.47 7.36 18.25
CA LEU A 126 5.53 6.20 17.35
C LEU A 126 6.14 6.52 15.98
N PHE A 127 5.83 7.69 15.42
CA PHE A 127 6.08 8.00 14.02
C PHE A 127 6.90 9.28 13.81
N GLY A 128 7.32 9.94 14.89
CA GLY A 128 8.20 11.11 14.84
C GLY A 128 7.52 12.43 14.46
N ALA A 129 6.20 12.44 14.27
CA ALA A 129 5.42 13.63 13.97
C ALA A 129 4.00 13.54 14.54
N LYS A 130 3.49 14.66 15.06
CA LYS A 130 2.13 14.76 15.62
C LYS A 130 1.07 14.58 14.55
N GLU A 131 1.38 15.07 13.36
CA GLU A 131 0.59 15.07 12.15
C GLU A 131 0.46 13.67 11.52
N ALA A 132 1.22 12.67 11.98
CA ALA A 132 1.12 11.31 11.45
C ALA A 132 -0.28 10.71 11.64
N GLY A 133 -1.05 11.17 12.64
CA GLY A 133 -2.46 10.83 12.84
C GLY A 133 -3.45 11.66 12.01
N GLU A 134 -3.01 12.68 11.28
CA GLU A 134 -3.88 13.52 10.47
C GLU A 134 -3.97 13.00 9.03
N LEU A 135 -5.19 12.74 8.56
CA LEU A 135 -5.45 12.11 7.26
C LEU A 135 -4.72 12.77 6.08
N SER A 136 -4.76 14.11 5.99
CA SER A 136 -4.30 14.89 4.84
C SER A 136 -2.87 15.43 4.93
N LYS A 137 -2.11 15.04 5.97
CA LYS A 137 -0.73 15.48 6.21
C LYS A 137 0.27 14.42 5.74
N TYR A 138 1.50 14.81 5.44
CA TYR A 138 2.54 13.90 4.93
C TYR A 138 3.53 13.49 6.02
N GLU A 139 3.69 14.32 7.04
CA GLU A 139 4.67 14.19 8.10
C GLU A 139 4.44 12.89 8.91
N GLY A 140 5.52 12.13 9.13
CA GLY A 140 5.49 10.85 9.84
C GLY A 140 4.77 9.71 9.11
N LYS A 141 4.17 9.92 7.94
CA LYS A 141 3.43 8.89 7.20
C LYS A 141 4.30 7.75 6.71
N VAL A 142 5.56 8.02 6.38
CA VAL A 142 6.51 6.99 5.95
C VAL A 142 6.79 6.00 7.09
N ARG A 143 7.10 6.51 8.29
CA ARG A 143 7.30 5.69 9.50
C ARG A 143 6.02 4.97 9.92
N LEU A 144 4.88 5.64 9.80
CA LEU A 144 3.56 5.04 10.00
C LEU A 144 3.38 3.81 9.10
N VAL A 145 3.58 3.95 7.78
CA VAL A 145 3.45 2.83 6.82
C VAL A 145 4.48 1.74 7.09
N TYR A 146 5.74 2.10 7.36
CA TYR A 146 6.81 1.14 7.68
C TYR A 146 6.47 0.26 8.89
N PHE A 147 6.03 0.87 9.99
CA PHE A 147 5.60 0.17 11.21
C PHE A 147 4.47 -0.80 10.89
N HIS A 148 3.47 -0.31 10.18
CA HIS A 148 2.26 -1.03 9.83
C HIS A 148 2.52 -2.22 8.92
N GLU A 149 3.37 -2.08 7.89
CA GLU A 149 3.75 -3.19 7.02
C GLU A 149 4.53 -4.30 7.74
N ASN A 150 5.39 -3.93 8.70
CA ASN A 150 6.10 -4.93 9.49
C ASN A 150 5.13 -5.71 10.37
N MET A 151 4.23 -5.00 11.06
CA MET A 151 3.22 -5.65 11.90
C MET A 151 2.24 -6.52 11.09
N ALA A 152 1.85 -5.99 9.94
CA ALA A 152 1.07 -6.69 8.95
C ALA A 152 1.69 -8.01 8.51
N ALA A 153 2.99 -8.02 8.21
CA ALA A 153 3.69 -9.22 7.79
C ALA A 153 3.77 -10.27 8.91
N VAL A 154 3.97 -9.83 10.16
CA VAL A 154 3.96 -10.71 11.34
C VAL A 154 2.60 -11.35 11.51
N THR A 155 1.52 -10.55 11.51
CA THR A 155 0.17 -11.07 11.75
C THR A 155 -0.34 -12.00 10.65
N ASP A 156 -0.03 -11.74 9.38
CA ASP A 156 -0.27 -12.69 8.30
C ASP A 156 0.48 -14.01 8.53
N SER A 157 1.73 -13.95 8.97
CA SER A 157 2.55 -15.15 9.23
C SER A 157 2.07 -15.95 10.43
N MET A 158 1.51 -15.28 11.44
CA MET A 158 0.87 -15.92 12.60
C MET A 158 -0.50 -16.51 12.27
N GLY A 159 -1.11 -16.12 11.15
CA GLY A 159 -2.48 -16.48 10.80
C GLY A 159 -3.55 -15.79 11.67
N THR A 160 -3.22 -14.67 12.31
CA THR A 160 -4.16 -13.92 13.15
C THR A 160 -4.89 -12.85 12.34
N CYS A 161 -6.13 -12.53 12.77
CA CYS A 161 -6.88 -11.47 12.12
C CYS A 161 -6.26 -10.09 12.39
N ARG A 162 -6.04 -9.32 11.32
CA ARG A 162 -5.45 -7.97 11.39
C ARG A 162 -6.28 -6.98 12.20
N PHE A 163 -7.59 -7.18 12.32
CA PHE A 163 -8.45 -6.30 13.11
C PHE A 163 -7.98 -6.17 14.56
N MET A 164 -7.36 -7.21 15.12
CA MET A 164 -6.86 -7.19 16.49
C MET A 164 -5.76 -6.14 16.74
N HIS A 165 -4.90 -5.85 15.75
CA HIS A 165 -3.82 -4.86 15.90
C HIS A 165 -4.05 -3.60 15.05
N ALA A 166 -4.37 -3.74 13.77
CA ALA A 166 -4.43 -2.61 12.84
C ALA A 166 -5.69 -1.74 13.03
N SER A 167 -6.82 -2.34 13.41
CA SER A 167 -8.08 -1.59 13.58
C SER A 167 -8.31 -1.15 15.03
N PHE A 168 -7.87 -1.93 16.02
CA PHE A 168 -8.06 -1.61 17.43
C PHE A 168 -6.82 -1.08 18.14
N TYR A 169 -5.63 -1.16 17.51
CA TYR A 169 -4.36 -0.77 18.14
C TYR A 169 -4.20 -1.39 19.53
N ALA A 170 -4.70 -2.62 19.69
CA ALA A 170 -4.69 -3.32 20.97
C ALA A 170 -3.34 -4.00 21.24
N GLU A 171 -2.42 -4.00 20.28
CA GLU A 171 -1.11 -4.62 20.40
C GLU A 171 -0.08 -3.71 21.05
N TYR A 172 0.73 -4.29 21.93
CA TYR A 172 1.93 -3.66 22.48
C TYR A 172 2.83 -3.08 21.36
N PRO A 173 3.40 -1.87 21.53
CA PRO A 173 3.34 -1.00 22.70
C PRO A 173 2.23 0.06 22.67
N VAL A 174 1.29 0.01 21.72
CA VAL A 174 0.38 1.14 21.45
C VAL A 174 -0.53 1.46 22.64
N PRO A 175 -1.18 0.49 23.31
CA PRO A 175 -1.97 0.76 24.51
C PRO A 175 -1.15 1.37 25.66
N GLU A 176 0.10 0.96 25.84
CA GLU A 176 1.01 1.50 26.86
C GLU A 176 1.34 2.97 26.59
N ILE A 177 1.67 3.30 25.34
CA ILE A 177 1.92 4.68 24.92
C ILE A 177 0.65 5.51 25.08
N LEU A 178 -0.51 5.01 24.63
CA LEU A 178 -1.79 5.71 24.82
C LEU A 178 -2.05 6.01 26.30
N ALA A 179 -1.86 5.02 27.18
CA ALA A 179 -2.10 5.15 28.61
C ALA A 179 -1.29 6.29 29.25
N LYS A 180 -0.03 6.48 28.81
CA LYS A 180 0.83 7.60 29.21
C LYS A 180 0.20 8.94 28.85
N TYR A 181 -0.29 9.11 27.62
CA TYR A 181 -0.85 10.39 27.15
C TYR A 181 -2.25 10.69 27.68
N VAL A 182 -3.07 9.68 27.95
CA VAL A 182 -4.39 9.86 28.59
C VAL A 182 -4.32 9.84 30.12
N LYS A 183 -3.12 9.75 30.70
CA LYS A 183 -2.88 9.69 32.15
C LYS A 183 -3.70 8.59 32.84
N ARG A 184 -3.85 7.43 32.18
CA ARG A 184 -4.60 6.30 32.72
C ARG A 184 -3.93 5.81 34.01
N LYS A 185 -4.73 5.57 35.03
CA LYS A 185 -4.29 4.92 36.28
C LYS A 185 -4.62 3.43 36.23
N GLY A 186 -3.72 2.60 36.76
CA GLY A 186 -3.89 1.15 36.83
C GLY A 186 -3.28 0.40 35.63
N PRO A 187 -3.43 -0.94 35.60
CA PRO A 187 -2.80 -1.77 34.58
C PRO A 187 -3.34 -1.48 33.18
N VAL A 188 -2.46 -1.60 32.20
CA VAL A 188 -2.76 -1.53 30.77
C VAL A 188 -2.82 -2.96 30.25
N HIS A 189 -3.90 -3.29 29.54
CA HIS A 189 -4.01 -4.54 28.83
C HIS A 189 -3.67 -4.30 27.36
N SER A 190 -2.71 -5.06 26.85
CA SER A 190 -2.30 -5.07 25.45
C SER A 190 -2.08 -6.52 25.02
N ILE A 191 -2.35 -6.79 23.75
CA ILE A 191 -1.97 -8.02 23.08
C ILE A 191 -0.45 -8.00 22.92
N LYS A 192 0.21 -9.07 23.37
CA LYS A 192 1.66 -9.25 23.27
C LYS A 192 1.93 -10.48 22.43
N TYR A 193 1.91 -10.32 21.10
CA TYR A 193 2.10 -11.46 20.19
C TYR A 193 3.42 -12.21 20.42
N HIS A 194 4.46 -11.52 20.88
CA HIS A 194 5.76 -12.12 21.17
C HIS A 194 5.67 -13.11 22.35
N GLU A 195 4.92 -12.77 23.40
CA GLU A 195 4.64 -13.69 24.51
C GLU A 195 3.78 -14.87 24.07
N TRP A 196 2.76 -14.62 23.24
CA TRP A 196 1.87 -15.68 22.73
C TRP A 196 2.64 -16.67 21.86
N LEU A 197 3.46 -16.19 20.94
CA LEU A 197 4.32 -17.02 20.11
C LEU A 197 5.34 -17.79 20.94
N SER A 198 5.92 -17.14 21.95
CA SER A 198 6.88 -17.81 22.82
C SER A 198 6.25 -18.97 23.59
N ALA A 199 5.07 -18.72 24.18
CA ALA A 199 4.32 -19.74 24.89
C ALA A 199 3.86 -20.89 23.98
N ALA A 200 3.43 -20.59 22.75
CA ALA A 200 2.92 -21.60 21.82
C ALA A 200 4.03 -22.45 21.18
N THR A 201 5.20 -21.89 20.92
CA THR A 201 6.29 -22.54 20.16
C THR A 201 7.43 -23.05 21.02
N GLY A 202 7.59 -22.53 22.25
CA GLY A 202 8.74 -22.78 23.10
C GLY A 202 10.02 -22.03 22.68
N LEU A 203 9.96 -21.19 21.64
CA LEU A 203 11.03 -20.27 21.25
C LEU A 203 10.90 -18.96 22.04
N ASN A 204 12.01 -18.28 22.32
CA ASN A 204 11.94 -16.97 22.97
C ASN A 204 11.87 -15.86 21.91
N PHE A 205 10.78 -15.10 21.90
CA PHE A 205 10.59 -13.92 21.07
C PHE A 205 10.44 -12.66 21.94
N THR A 206 11.14 -11.59 21.56
CA THR A 206 10.82 -10.23 22.02
C THR A 206 9.93 -9.50 21.01
N TYR A 207 9.43 -8.32 21.36
CA TYR A 207 8.72 -7.45 20.43
C TYR A 207 9.61 -7.03 19.25
N GLU A 208 10.89 -6.74 19.51
CA GLU A 208 11.87 -6.37 18.49
C GLU A 208 12.11 -7.53 17.50
N ASP A 209 12.13 -8.78 17.98
CA ASP A 209 12.23 -9.95 17.11
C ASP A 209 11.05 -10.05 16.14
N LEU A 210 9.83 -9.70 16.59
CA LEU A 210 8.66 -9.64 15.71
C LEU A 210 8.81 -8.55 14.66
N MET A 211 9.15 -7.33 15.07
CA MET A 211 9.31 -6.21 14.14
C MET A 211 10.39 -6.51 13.09
N ARG A 212 11.51 -7.12 13.51
CA ARG A 212 12.59 -7.56 12.63
C ARG A 212 12.15 -8.69 11.68
N THR A 213 11.29 -9.59 12.14
CA THR A 213 10.69 -10.63 11.30
C THR A 213 9.78 -10.02 10.23
N GLY A 214 8.94 -9.04 10.60
CA GLY A 214 8.13 -8.29 9.65
C GLY A 214 8.98 -7.58 8.60
N GLU A 215 10.05 -6.90 9.01
CA GLU A 215 10.99 -6.24 8.11
C GLU A 215 11.66 -7.23 7.13
N ARG A 216 12.04 -8.42 7.62
CA ARG A 216 12.61 -9.51 6.80
C ARG A 216 11.62 -9.95 5.72
N ILE A 217 10.36 -10.17 6.07
CA ILE A 217 9.31 -10.59 5.14
C ILE A 217 9.06 -9.52 4.07
N VAL A 218 8.95 -8.24 4.45
CA VAL A 218 8.76 -7.15 3.48
C VAL A 218 9.94 -7.05 2.51
N ASN A 219 11.18 -7.22 3.00
CA ASN A 219 12.37 -7.25 2.14
C ASN A 219 12.40 -8.49 1.23
N LEU A 220 11.94 -9.66 1.69
CA LEU A 220 11.82 -10.85 0.85
C LEU A 220 10.80 -10.64 -0.27
N GLU A 221 9.65 -10.04 0.02
CA GLU A 221 8.67 -9.68 -1.00
C GLU A 221 9.23 -8.67 -1.99
N ARG A 222 10.00 -7.68 -1.52
CA ARG A 222 10.71 -6.76 -2.42
C ARG A 222 11.70 -7.50 -3.30
N ALA A 223 12.49 -8.42 -2.75
CA ALA A 223 13.45 -9.23 -3.50
C ALA A 223 12.76 -10.05 -4.62
N LEU A 224 11.59 -10.62 -4.34
CA LEU A 224 10.78 -11.29 -5.35
C LEU A 224 10.30 -10.31 -6.44
N ASN A 225 9.74 -9.16 -6.04
CA ASN A 225 9.26 -8.15 -6.98
C ASN A 225 10.35 -7.61 -7.90
N VAL A 226 11.53 -7.28 -7.36
CA VAL A 226 12.65 -6.78 -8.19
C VAL A 226 13.15 -7.84 -9.16
N ARG A 227 13.08 -9.13 -8.78
CA ARG A 227 13.37 -10.25 -9.68
C ARG A 227 12.40 -10.33 -10.86
N PHE A 228 11.16 -9.86 -10.68
CA PHE A 228 10.15 -9.76 -11.75
C PHE A 228 10.05 -8.37 -12.39
N GLY A 229 11.05 -7.51 -12.17
CA GLY A 229 11.19 -6.25 -12.89
C GLY A 229 10.60 -5.02 -12.19
N ILE A 230 10.00 -5.15 -11.01
CA ILE A 230 9.56 -3.99 -10.22
C ILE A 230 10.77 -3.14 -9.82
N ARG A 231 10.65 -1.83 -10.01
CA ARG A 231 11.67 -0.79 -9.74
C ARG A 231 10.98 0.44 -9.18
N ARG A 232 11.77 1.47 -8.85
CA ARG A 232 11.26 2.76 -8.38
C ARG A 232 10.13 3.33 -9.25
N GLU A 233 10.21 3.25 -10.58
CA GLU A 233 9.14 3.81 -11.44
C GLU A 233 7.76 3.15 -11.23
N HIS A 234 7.73 1.93 -10.70
CA HIS A 234 6.50 1.18 -10.43
C HIS A 234 5.89 1.50 -9.06
N ASP A 235 6.66 2.10 -8.15
CA ASP A 235 6.16 2.61 -6.88
C ASP A 235 5.59 4.01 -7.12
N THR A 236 4.41 4.07 -7.76
CA THR A 236 3.75 5.34 -8.10
C THR A 236 2.23 5.28 -7.99
N LEU A 237 1.59 6.44 -8.15
CA LEU A 237 0.14 6.59 -8.24
C LEU A 237 -0.28 6.91 -9.69
N PRO A 238 -1.48 6.48 -10.12
CA PRO A 238 -2.08 6.96 -11.35
C PRO A 238 -2.11 8.49 -11.48
N LYS A 239 -2.03 8.99 -12.72
CA LYS A 239 -2.06 10.43 -13.03
C LYS A 239 -3.25 11.15 -12.39
N ARG A 240 -4.40 10.48 -12.28
CA ARG A 240 -5.59 10.99 -11.60
C ARG A 240 -5.28 11.47 -10.18
N PHE A 241 -4.60 10.65 -9.37
CA PHE A 241 -4.28 11.00 -7.99
C PHE A 241 -3.12 12.00 -7.87
N LEU A 242 -2.21 12.00 -8.85
CA LEU A 242 -1.07 12.93 -8.87
C LEU A 242 -1.44 14.35 -9.29
N ASN A 243 -2.39 14.48 -10.24
CA ASN A 243 -2.59 15.73 -10.97
C ASN A 243 -4.01 16.29 -10.85
N GLN A 244 -5.03 15.46 -10.63
CA GLN A 244 -6.42 15.93 -10.60
C GLN A 244 -6.87 16.23 -9.16
N PRO A 245 -7.13 17.49 -8.82
CA PRO A 245 -7.55 17.85 -7.46
C PRO A 245 -8.88 17.21 -7.09
N VAL A 246 -9.06 16.93 -5.80
CA VAL A 246 -10.37 16.55 -5.26
C VAL A 246 -11.40 17.63 -5.63
N PRO A 247 -12.52 17.28 -6.27
CA PRO A 247 -13.41 18.28 -6.87
C PRO A 247 -14.30 19.02 -5.85
N THR A 248 -14.69 18.35 -4.77
CA THR A 248 -15.71 18.83 -3.82
C THR A 248 -15.40 18.40 -2.39
N GLY A 249 -16.17 18.92 -1.43
CA GLY A 249 -16.07 18.54 -0.02
C GLY A 249 -14.93 19.22 0.74
N PRO A 250 -14.65 18.78 1.98
CA PRO A 250 -13.72 19.46 2.90
C PRO A 250 -12.26 19.43 2.43
N TYR A 251 -11.92 18.52 1.52
CA TYR A 251 -10.57 18.38 0.97
C TYR A 251 -10.47 18.85 -0.49
N LYS A 252 -11.44 19.65 -0.96
CA LYS A 252 -11.42 20.22 -2.31
C LYS A 252 -10.06 20.88 -2.61
N GLY A 253 -9.51 20.60 -3.80
CA GLY A 253 -8.23 21.15 -4.24
C GLY A 253 -7.01 20.31 -3.86
N THR A 254 -7.16 19.30 -3.01
CA THR A 254 -6.02 18.45 -2.60
C THR A 254 -5.62 17.45 -3.70
N VAL A 255 -4.32 17.19 -3.80
CA VAL A 255 -3.68 16.20 -4.68
C VAL A 255 -2.60 15.44 -3.92
N PHE A 256 -2.17 14.27 -4.41
CA PHE A 256 -0.93 13.64 -3.96
C PHE A 256 0.20 14.07 -4.88
N THR A 257 0.94 15.13 -4.54
CA THR A 257 1.93 15.68 -5.47
C THR A 257 3.07 14.69 -5.72
N LYS A 258 3.59 14.67 -6.96
CA LYS A 258 4.76 13.87 -7.33
C LYS A 258 5.99 14.21 -6.48
N GLU A 259 6.20 15.48 -6.18
CA GLU A 259 7.29 15.93 -5.30
C GLU A 259 7.22 15.30 -3.91
N MET A 260 6.04 15.30 -3.28
CA MET A 260 5.89 14.69 -1.96
C MET A 260 6.02 13.17 -2.03
N LEU A 261 5.48 12.55 -3.07
CA LEU A 261 5.64 11.12 -3.30
C LEU A 261 7.12 10.73 -3.41
N ASP A 262 7.92 11.46 -4.18
CA ASP A 262 9.34 11.15 -4.36
C ASP A 262 10.14 11.33 -3.05
N LYS A 263 9.84 12.38 -2.26
CA LYS A 263 10.43 12.57 -0.92
C LYS A 263 10.09 11.41 0.03
N MET A 264 8.84 10.97 0.02
CA MET A 264 8.39 9.86 0.86
C MET A 264 9.02 8.53 0.43
N LEU A 265 9.19 8.29 -0.88
CA LEU A 265 9.89 7.11 -1.40
C LEU A 265 11.35 7.09 -0.96
N ASP A 266 12.04 8.23 -1.01
CA ASP A 266 13.44 8.32 -0.55
C ASP A 266 13.57 7.98 0.92
N GLU A 267 12.75 8.58 1.78
CA GLU A 267 12.73 8.26 3.22
C GLU A 267 12.40 6.78 3.45
N TYR A 268 11.42 6.24 2.73
CA TYR A 268 11.01 4.84 2.89
C TYR A 268 12.09 3.86 2.43
N TYR A 269 12.76 4.14 1.31
CA TYR A 269 13.86 3.30 0.82
C TYR A 269 15.06 3.34 1.75
N ASP A 270 15.39 4.51 2.32
CA ASP A 270 16.42 4.60 3.36
C ASP A 270 16.09 3.74 4.58
N LEU A 271 14.84 3.82 5.09
CA LEU A 271 14.39 3.01 6.22
C LEU A 271 14.43 1.51 5.91
N ARG A 272 14.05 1.13 4.68
CA ARG A 272 14.04 -0.27 4.23
C ARG A 272 15.42 -0.82 3.89
N GLY A 273 16.42 0.05 3.72
CA GLY A 273 17.74 -0.32 3.20
C GLY A 273 17.70 -0.68 1.72
N TRP A 274 16.99 0.12 0.93
CA TRP A 274 16.92 0.04 -0.53
C TRP A 274 17.60 1.25 -1.16
N GLU A 275 18.13 1.09 -2.37
CA GLU A 275 18.74 2.17 -3.13
C GLU A 275 17.67 3.12 -3.66
N ARG A 276 17.89 4.43 -3.48
CA ARG A 276 16.92 5.46 -3.86
C ARG A 276 16.55 5.40 -5.33
N GLU A 277 17.52 5.35 -6.23
CA GLU A 277 17.29 5.45 -7.68
C GLU A 277 16.53 4.25 -8.26
N THR A 278 16.95 3.03 -7.88
CA THR A 278 16.44 1.81 -8.50
C THR A 278 15.36 1.13 -7.68
N GLY A 279 15.34 1.37 -6.37
CA GLY A 279 14.56 0.64 -5.39
C GLY A 279 15.02 -0.81 -5.20
N LEU A 280 16.25 -1.15 -5.60
CA LEU A 280 16.85 -2.45 -5.30
C LEU A 280 17.27 -2.52 -3.82
N PRO A 281 17.10 -3.67 -3.15
CA PRO A 281 17.61 -3.83 -1.79
C PRO A 281 19.15 -3.81 -1.79
N TYR A 282 19.75 -3.21 -0.76
CA TYR A 282 21.19 -3.32 -0.54
C TYR A 282 21.56 -4.73 -0.09
N LYS A 283 22.67 -5.28 -0.63
CA LYS A 283 23.20 -6.58 -0.21
C LYS A 283 23.42 -6.65 1.29
N GLU A 284 23.98 -5.59 1.88
CA GLU A 284 24.26 -5.52 3.31
C GLU A 284 22.98 -5.65 4.15
N LYS A 285 21.86 -5.06 3.69
CA LYS A 285 20.58 -5.14 4.39
C LYS A 285 20.00 -6.55 4.37
N LEU A 286 20.10 -7.25 3.25
CA LEU A 286 19.66 -8.64 3.15
C LEU A 286 20.47 -9.57 4.06
N LEU A 287 21.80 -9.37 4.13
CA LEU A 287 22.68 -10.09 5.04
C LEU A 287 22.37 -9.76 6.51
N GLU A 288 22.18 -8.48 6.83
CA GLU A 288 21.76 -8.03 8.15
C GLU A 288 20.49 -8.76 8.59
N LEU A 289 19.49 -8.89 7.72
CA LEU A 289 18.22 -9.56 8.00
C LEU A 289 18.30 -11.10 7.99
N GLY A 290 19.48 -11.69 7.76
CA GLY A 290 19.69 -13.15 7.77
C GLY A 290 19.26 -13.85 6.48
N MET A 291 19.17 -13.13 5.36
CA MET A 291 18.70 -13.65 4.07
C MET A 291 19.86 -13.83 3.08
N LYS A 292 20.88 -14.61 3.48
CA LYS A 292 22.11 -14.80 2.69
C LYS A 292 21.85 -15.43 1.33
N ASP A 293 21.00 -16.43 1.27
CA ASP A 293 20.57 -17.12 0.04
C ASP A 293 19.89 -16.18 -0.95
N VAL A 294 19.01 -15.29 -0.45
CA VAL A 294 18.35 -14.25 -1.26
C VAL A 294 19.36 -13.24 -1.79
N ALA A 295 20.29 -12.79 -0.94
CA ALA A 295 21.34 -11.85 -1.33
C ALA A 295 22.23 -12.42 -2.44
N GLU A 296 22.61 -13.70 -2.33
CA GLU A 296 23.41 -14.40 -3.35
C GLU A 296 22.64 -14.60 -4.67
N ASP A 297 21.33 -14.92 -4.62
CA ASP A 297 20.51 -15.04 -5.85
C ASP A 297 20.39 -13.71 -6.59
N LEU A 298 20.08 -12.64 -5.87
CA LEU A 298 19.96 -11.32 -6.51
C LEU A 298 21.32 -10.81 -7.01
N GLU A 299 22.42 -11.05 -6.29
CA GLU A 299 23.76 -10.69 -6.75
C GLU A 299 24.14 -11.39 -8.06
N ARG A 300 23.90 -12.70 -8.17
CA ARG A 300 24.13 -13.43 -9.43
C ARG A 300 23.33 -12.89 -10.61
N ARG A 301 22.20 -12.21 -10.34
CA ARG A 301 21.33 -11.59 -11.34
C ARG A 301 21.62 -10.11 -11.59
N GLY A 302 22.54 -9.50 -10.84
CA GLY A 302 22.78 -8.05 -10.88
C GLY A 302 21.60 -7.23 -10.34
N LEU A 303 20.88 -7.76 -9.34
CA LEU A 303 19.64 -7.21 -8.79
C LEU A 303 19.74 -6.80 -7.30
N VAL A 304 20.95 -6.56 -6.81
CA VAL A 304 21.19 -5.91 -5.52
C VAL A 304 21.95 -4.63 -5.75
N ALA A 305 21.63 -3.62 -4.94
CA ALA A 305 22.48 -2.47 -4.82
C ALA A 305 23.68 -2.83 -3.93
N THR A 306 24.86 -2.40 -4.32
CA THR A 306 26.02 -2.34 -3.45
C THR A 306 26.20 -0.90 -3.04
N LYS A 307 26.37 -0.62 -1.74
CA LYS A 307 26.83 0.73 -1.37
C LYS A 307 28.12 0.99 -2.13
N ILE A 308 28.12 1.95 -3.04
CA ILE A 308 29.37 2.50 -3.55
C ILE A 308 30.09 2.93 -2.28
N LYS A 309 31.19 2.25 -1.93
CA LYS A 309 32.11 2.77 -0.91
C LYS A 309 32.43 4.15 -1.42
N ALA A 310 31.94 5.18 -0.75
CA ALA A 310 32.39 6.54 -1.02
C ALA A 310 33.91 6.43 -0.99
N GLU A 311 34.53 6.56 -2.17
CA GLU A 311 35.98 6.60 -2.28
C GLU A 311 36.36 7.70 -1.31
N ALA A 312 37.11 7.31 -0.27
CA ALA A 312 37.77 8.24 0.60
C ALA A 312 38.67 9.06 -0.32
N LYS A 313 38.18 10.23 -0.73
CA LYS A 313 39.01 11.27 -1.30
C LYS A 313 39.89 11.74 -0.15
N GLU A 314 41.08 11.15 -0.08
CA GLU A 314 42.27 11.76 0.54
C GLU A 314 42.51 13.17 -0.01
#